data_AF-A0A2V8UHY0-F1
#
_entry.id   AF-A0A2V8UHY0-F1
#
_cell.length_a   1.000
_cell.length_b   1.000
_cell.length_c   1.000
_cell.angle_alpha   90.00
_cell.angle_beta   90.00
_cell.angle_gamma   90.00
#
_symmetry.space_group_name_H-M   'P 1'
#
loop_
_entity.id
_entity.type
_entity.pdbx_description
1 polymer ?
#
loop_
_entity_poly.entity_id
_entity_poly.type
_entity_poly.pdbx_seq_one_letter_code
_entity_poly.pdbx_strand_id
1 'polypeptide(L)'
;MTKPTLETARSHRPSEMLTTDAPKIVWIELTSKCPFDCIFCSRKTVRGSGEHMNFSLYSSIIDQLRQPEIIRLNYSGESTSHPSLLDAIRLAHQTGAFTELVTALASYPEERIPTLVTSGLDRLTVSLHTMDDEQFSRVYRFSSLEVMRAKLRTLIECQRRLRVQKPIADFAFVAMHENLGQLNSVAEYAQTLGIKNISVHPVIRRAGIPAQFGLELVGNRLQPTFKRDLADAIREAVRNFPGVEISSSTAELQPDCPLDSRPRRHTGPLPNGAWISTCDQNPWETVHILANGDVVPCEVQDQMVLGNLNMQPLASIWHGEAYQTFRDRYQVGQITPCQTCPYKLAYYPSALASSISAKDGNNSQLLGGWYQTEGEILWSKQRSAAVLAGGTGKRHLYIKGILPSFPDSDGVRLSIWCNDRTVATIANHSSEQRGFELSVRLPETAPLFYIRFATDRPYRPSAYGFDDVRELSFALSHIEVK
;
A
#
# COMPACT_ATOMS: atom_id res chain seq x y z
N MET A 1 40.74 -12.23 -11.07
CA MET A 1 39.47 -12.28 -10.30
C MET A 1 38.37 -11.76 -11.20
N THR A 2 37.57 -12.66 -11.74
CA THR A 2 36.44 -12.35 -12.61
C THR A 2 35.41 -11.54 -11.83
N LYS A 3 35.03 -10.36 -12.34
CA LYS A 3 33.87 -9.61 -11.85
C LYS A 3 32.66 -10.57 -11.86
N PRO A 4 31.84 -10.62 -10.80
CA PRO A 4 30.67 -11.49 -10.79
C PRO A 4 29.80 -11.16 -12.00
N THR A 5 29.57 -12.17 -12.85
CA THR A 5 28.70 -12.07 -14.02
C THR A 5 27.23 -11.89 -13.56
N LEU A 6 26.42 -11.27 -14.42
CA LEU A 6 24.98 -11.04 -14.21
C LEU A 6 24.18 -12.29 -13.77
N GLU A 7 24.69 -13.51 -13.99
CA GLU A 7 24.07 -14.75 -13.49
C GLU A 7 24.24 -14.97 -11.99
N THR A 8 25.41 -14.63 -11.42
CA THR A 8 25.57 -14.64 -9.95
C THR A 8 24.69 -13.57 -9.28
N ALA A 9 24.38 -12.49 -9.99
CA ALA A 9 23.45 -11.42 -9.57
C ALA A 9 22.01 -11.90 -9.30
N ARG A 10 21.58 -13.04 -9.87
CA ARG A 10 20.21 -13.57 -9.72
C ARG A 10 19.84 -13.98 -8.28
N SER A 11 20.83 -14.17 -7.41
CA SER A 11 20.65 -14.63 -6.02
C SER A 11 20.59 -13.50 -4.96
N HIS A 12 20.65 -12.23 -5.37
CA HIS A 12 21.09 -11.15 -4.48
C HIS A 12 20.06 -10.65 -3.44
N ARG A 13 18.77 -10.98 -3.58
CA ARG A 13 17.77 -10.72 -2.53
C ARG A 13 16.91 -11.96 -2.32
N PRO A 14 17.09 -12.72 -1.23
CA PRO A 14 16.14 -13.78 -0.88
C PRO A 14 14.78 -13.13 -0.60
N SER A 15 13.70 -13.62 -1.22
CA SER A 15 12.35 -13.09 -0.98
C SER A 15 11.96 -13.15 0.49
N GLU A 16 12.45 -14.14 1.23
CA GLU A 16 12.28 -14.27 2.68
C GLU A 16 12.84 -13.06 3.46
N MET A 17 13.92 -12.42 2.98
CA MET A 17 14.49 -11.25 3.65
C MET A 17 13.68 -9.98 3.48
N LEU A 18 12.85 -9.92 2.43
CA LEU A 18 11.94 -8.82 2.19
C LEU A 18 10.60 -9.03 2.92
N THR A 19 10.23 -10.30 3.09
CA THR A 19 8.96 -10.75 3.69
C THR A 19 8.90 -10.43 5.18
N THR A 20 7.83 -9.78 5.61
CA THR A 20 7.51 -9.62 7.03
C THR A 20 7.00 -10.94 7.64
N ASP A 21 7.19 -11.17 8.95
CA ASP A 21 6.72 -12.41 9.60
C ASP A 21 5.20 -12.65 9.45
N ALA A 22 4.43 -11.57 9.29
CA ALA A 22 2.99 -11.60 9.03
C ALA A 22 2.59 -10.37 8.21
N PRO A 23 1.49 -10.45 7.43
CA PRO A 23 1.00 -9.31 6.65
C PRO A 23 0.71 -8.08 7.51
N LYS A 24 1.11 -6.92 7.02
CA LYS A 24 0.89 -5.60 7.64
C LYS A 24 -0.30 -4.87 7.05
N ILE A 25 -0.55 -5.07 5.76
CA ILE A 25 -1.70 -4.51 5.06
C ILE A 25 -2.59 -5.66 4.61
N VAL A 26 -3.85 -5.66 5.04
CA VAL A 26 -4.78 -6.77 4.77
C VAL A 26 -5.97 -6.24 4.01
N TRP A 27 -6.17 -6.73 2.79
CA TRP A 27 -7.41 -6.50 2.03
C TRP A 27 -8.33 -7.69 2.19
N ILE A 28 -9.57 -7.45 2.60
CA ILE A 28 -10.58 -8.48 2.83
C ILE A 28 -11.82 -8.18 2.01
N GLU A 29 -12.13 -9.04 1.05
CA GLU A 29 -13.40 -9.05 0.33
C GLU A 29 -14.50 -9.58 1.27
N LEU A 30 -15.12 -8.71 2.06
CA LEU A 30 -16.26 -9.11 2.91
C LEU A 30 -17.40 -9.70 2.07
N THR A 31 -17.61 -9.19 0.87
CA THR A 31 -18.63 -9.67 -0.05
C THR A 31 -18.33 -9.24 -1.46
N SER A 32 -18.44 -10.17 -2.41
CA SER A 32 -18.44 -9.84 -3.84
C SER A 32 -19.85 -9.49 -4.34
N LYS A 33 -20.90 -9.63 -3.53
CA LYS A 33 -22.23 -9.10 -3.87
C LYS A 33 -22.21 -7.57 -3.89
N CYS A 34 -22.94 -7.01 -4.83
CA CYS A 34 -23.14 -5.57 -4.94
C CYS A 34 -24.44 -5.28 -5.71
N PRO A 35 -25.18 -4.22 -5.33
CA PRO A 35 -26.38 -3.83 -6.05
C PRO A 35 -26.06 -2.96 -7.29
N PHE A 36 -24.89 -2.33 -7.32
CA PHE A 36 -24.43 -1.52 -8.45
C PHE A 36 -23.93 -2.39 -9.61
N ASP A 37 -24.02 -1.82 -10.82
CA ASP A 37 -23.53 -2.40 -12.07
C ASP A 37 -22.70 -1.36 -12.83
N CYS A 38 -21.67 -0.84 -12.15
CA CYS A 38 -20.95 0.32 -12.65
C CYS A 38 -20.28 0.04 -14.00
N ILE A 39 -20.31 1.01 -14.92
CA ILE A 39 -19.85 0.82 -16.32
C ILE A 39 -18.37 0.42 -16.45
N PHE A 40 -17.56 0.78 -15.46
CA PHE A 40 -16.12 0.50 -15.38
C PHE A 40 -15.77 -0.70 -14.49
N CYS A 41 -16.76 -1.39 -13.93
CA CYS A 41 -16.53 -2.47 -12.98
C CYS A 41 -16.59 -3.85 -13.66
N SER A 42 -15.58 -4.70 -13.44
CA SER A 42 -15.57 -6.08 -13.93
C SER A 42 -16.30 -7.07 -13.01
N ARG A 43 -16.76 -6.63 -11.82
CA ARG A 43 -17.25 -7.52 -10.76
C ARG A 43 -18.33 -8.46 -11.26
N LYS A 44 -19.37 -7.95 -11.91
CA LYS A 44 -20.53 -8.76 -12.32
C LYS A 44 -20.12 -9.89 -13.28
N THR A 45 -19.20 -9.61 -14.20
CA THR A 45 -18.66 -10.59 -15.14
C THR A 45 -17.75 -11.62 -14.45
N VAL A 46 -16.93 -11.19 -13.49
CA VAL A 46 -15.93 -12.04 -12.82
C VAL A 46 -16.53 -12.86 -11.66
N ARG A 47 -17.51 -12.32 -10.94
CA ARG A 47 -18.08 -12.89 -9.71
C ARG A 47 -19.54 -13.32 -9.84
N GLY A 48 -20.20 -13.05 -10.96
CA GLY A 48 -21.61 -13.40 -11.16
C GLY A 48 -22.53 -12.78 -10.10
N SER A 49 -23.33 -13.62 -9.43
CA SER A 49 -24.18 -13.20 -8.31
C SER A 49 -23.42 -12.76 -7.07
N GLY A 50 -22.13 -13.12 -6.97
CA GLY A 50 -21.29 -12.89 -5.82
C GLY A 50 -21.68 -13.72 -4.60
N GLU A 51 -20.85 -13.64 -3.57
CA GLU A 51 -20.98 -14.36 -2.31
C GLU A 51 -20.58 -13.46 -1.13
N HIS A 52 -21.02 -13.84 0.06
CA HIS A 52 -20.57 -13.22 1.30
C HIS A 52 -19.49 -14.10 1.92
N MET A 53 -18.46 -13.47 2.48
CA MET A 53 -17.55 -14.19 3.36
C MET A 53 -18.31 -14.69 4.58
N ASN A 54 -18.08 -15.95 4.98
CA ASN A 54 -18.64 -16.43 6.24
C ASN A 54 -18.01 -15.64 7.40
N PHE A 55 -18.84 -15.12 8.32
CA PHE A 55 -18.35 -14.32 9.42
C PHE A 55 -17.42 -15.08 10.39
N SER A 56 -17.57 -16.41 10.53
CA SER A 56 -16.63 -17.22 11.31
C SER A 56 -15.26 -17.32 10.63
N LEU A 57 -15.23 -17.39 9.29
CA LEU A 57 -13.98 -17.32 8.52
C LEU A 57 -13.34 -15.94 8.70
N TYR A 58 -14.11 -14.87 8.57
CA TYR A 58 -13.65 -13.51 8.84
C TYR A 58 -13.03 -13.38 10.23
N SER A 59 -13.73 -13.86 11.27
CA SER A 59 -13.25 -13.79 12.65
C SER A 59 -11.93 -14.54 12.83
N SER A 60 -11.85 -15.76 12.27
CA SER A 60 -10.63 -16.57 12.25
C SER A 60 -9.47 -15.89 11.52
N ILE A 61 -9.74 -15.13 10.45
CA ILE A 61 -8.72 -14.34 9.75
C ILE A 61 -8.16 -13.26 10.68
N ILE A 62 -9.04 -12.50 11.33
CA ILE A 62 -8.62 -11.42 12.24
C ILE A 62 -7.79 -11.95 13.40
N ASP A 63 -8.20 -13.07 14.00
CA ASP A 63 -7.47 -13.71 15.12
C ASP A 63 -6.06 -14.19 14.73
N GLN A 64 -5.81 -14.44 13.44
CA GLN A 64 -4.50 -14.88 12.93
C GLN A 64 -3.54 -13.72 12.61
N LEU A 65 -4.03 -12.47 12.58
CA LEU A 65 -3.19 -11.31 12.27
C LEU A 65 -2.25 -10.99 13.43
N ARG A 66 -1.02 -10.55 13.10
CA ARG A 66 -0.01 -10.16 14.11
C ARG A 66 0.40 -8.71 13.91
N GLN A 67 -0.17 -7.84 14.73
CA GLN A 67 0.05 -6.38 14.66
C GLN A 67 -0.16 -5.84 13.23
N PRO A 68 -1.35 -6.03 12.63
CA PRO A 68 -1.66 -5.43 11.35
C PRO A 68 -1.64 -3.89 11.46
N GLU A 69 -1.14 -3.22 10.42
CA GLU A 69 -1.11 -1.76 10.34
C GLU A 69 -2.41 -1.23 9.73
N ILE A 70 -2.89 -1.87 8.66
CA ILE A 70 -4.08 -1.44 7.91
C ILE A 70 -4.95 -2.67 7.59
N ILE A 71 -6.25 -2.57 7.86
CA ILE A 71 -7.25 -3.55 7.42
C ILE A 71 -8.27 -2.84 6.53
N ARG A 72 -8.37 -3.28 5.27
CA ARG A 72 -9.30 -2.77 4.27
C ARG A 72 -10.42 -3.75 4.07
N LEU A 73 -11.64 -3.32 4.35
CA LEU A 73 -12.83 -4.15 4.31
C LEU A 73 -13.57 -4.04 2.97
N ASN A 74 -12.83 -3.81 1.89
CA ASN A 74 -13.33 -3.73 0.52
C ASN A 74 -12.38 -4.47 -0.43
N TYR A 75 -12.92 -4.99 -1.52
CA TYR A 75 -12.12 -5.54 -2.62
C TYR A 75 -12.96 -5.47 -3.90
N SER A 76 -13.69 -6.54 -4.22
CA SER A 76 -14.80 -6.52 -5.16
C SER A 76 -16.11 -6.34 -4.40
N GLY A 77 -17.19 -6.04 -5.13
CA GLY A 77 -18.52 -5.92 -4.54
C GLY A 77 -18.73 -4.62 -3.77
N GLU A 78 -19.69 -4.64 -2.84
CA GLU A 78 -20.14 -3.50 -2.06
C GLU A 78 -20.33 -3.98 -0.63
N SER A 79 -19.32 -3.72 0.20
CA SER A 79 -19.22 -4.24 1.56
C SER A 79 -20.37 -3.82 2.47
N THR A 80 -21.05 -2.70 2.15
CA THR A 80 -22.29 -2.30 2.83
C THR A 80 -23.45 -3.28 2.66
N SER A 81 -23.33 -4.22 1.72
CA SER A 81 -24.29 -5.32 1.52
C SER A 81 -24.02 -6.53 2.43
N HIS A 82 -22.89 -6.57 3.16
CA HIS A 82 -22.61 -7.67 4.07
C HIS A 82 -23.44 -7.54 5.36
N PRO A 83 -24.16 -8.58 5.79
CA PRO A 83 -25.07 -8.49 6.95
C PRO A 83 -24.35 -8.10 8.25
N SER A 84 -23.13 -8.62 8.45
CA SER A 84 -22.29 -8.37 9.63
C SER A 84 -21.25 -7.28 9.43
N LEU A 85 -21.46 -6.30 8.52
CA LEU A 85 -20.48 -5.23 8.25
C LEU A 85 -20.01 -4.52 9.53
N LEU A 86 -20.94 -4.13 10.40
CA LEU A 86 -20.61 -3.38 11.63
C LEU A 86 -19.77 -4.22 12.59
N ASP A 87 -20.04 -5.52 12.71
CA ASP A 87 -19.28 -6.42 13.56
C ASP A 87 -17.89 -6.67 12.98
N ALA A 88 -17.78 -6.74 11.64
CA ALA A 88 -16.49 -6.81 10.96
C ALA A 88 -15.63 -5.58 11.26
N ILE A 89 -16.19 -4.37 11.13
CA ILE A 89 -15.47 -3.13 11.45
C ILE A 89 -14.99 -3.13 12.91
N ARG A 90 -15.86 -3.50 13.87
CA ARG A 90 -15.49 -3.53 15.29
C ARG A 90 -14.36 -4.52 15.56
N LEU A 91 -14.43 -5.71 14.97
CA LEU A 91 -13.41 -6.73 15.17
C LEU A 91 -12.06 -6.32 14.55
N ALA A 92 -12.05 -5.72 13.36
CA ALA A 92 -10.84 -5.13 12.78
C ALA A 92 -10.28 -4.00 13.64
N HIS A 93 -11.12 -3.09 14.14
CA HIS A 93 -10.69 -1.99 15.00
C HIS A 93 -10.02 -2.50 16.30
N GLN A 94 -10.50 -3.60 16.87
CA GLN A 94 -9.93 -4.21 18.09
C GLN A 94 -8.48 -4.70 17.92
N THR A 95 -8.01 -4.92 16.68
CA THR A 95 -6.59 -5.27 16.46
C THR A 95 -5.66 -4.07 16.59
N GLY A 96 -6.20 -2.85 16.71
CA GLY A 96 -5.44 -1.59 16.67
C GLY A 96 -4.97 -1.18 15.27
N ALA A 97 -5.45 -1.84 14.21
CA ALA A 97 -5.16 -1.45 12.83
C ALA A 97 -6.02 -0.27 12.40
N PHE A 98 -5.47 0.53 11.49
CA PHE A 98 -6.24 1.54 10.78
C PHE A 98 -7.25 0.85 9.85
N THR A 99 -8.54 0.99 10.16
CA THR A 99 -9.60 0.27 9.45
C THR A 99 -10.22 1.16 8.37
N GLU A 100 -10.14 0.73 7.11
CA GLU A 100 -10.65 1.46 5.95
C GLU A 100 -11.81 0.72 5.28
N LEU A 101 -12.75 1.49 4.75
CA LEU A 101 -13.86 1.01 3.93
C LEU A 101 -14.05 1.92 2.72
N VAL A 102 -14.09 1.33 1.53
CA VAL A 102 -14.54 2.00 0.30
C VAL A 102 -15.96 1.55 -0.04
N THR A 103 -16.85 2.48 -0.35
CA THR A 103 -18.26 2.19 -0.67
C THR A 103 -18.84 3.25 -1.60
N ALA A 104 -19.86 2.92 -2.39
CA ALA A 104 -20.68 3.94 -3.04
C ALA A 104 -21.69 4.58 -2.06
N LEU A 105 -21.86 4.04 -0.85
CA LEU A 105 -22.74 4.47 0.24
C LEU A 105 -24.25 4.48 -0.09
N ALA A 106 -24.65 4.68 -1.34
CA ALA A 106 -26.03 4.84 -1.78
C ALA A 106 -26.88 3.59 -1.55
N SER A 107 -26.28 2.42 -1.35
CA SER A 107 -26.96 1.19 -0.94
C SER A 107 -27.13 1.03 0.58
N TYR A 108 -26.36 1.75 1.39
CA TYR A 108 -26.34 1.54 2.85
C TYR A 108 -27.59 2.14 3.50
N PRO A 109 -28.29 1.45 4.40
CA PRO A 109 -29.50 2.00 5.04
C PRO A 109 -29.18 3.27 5.84
N GLU A 110 -29.95 4.33 5.62
CA GLU A 110 -29.67 5.65 6.21
C GLU A 110 -29.77 5.63 7.73
N GLU A 111 -30.72 4.86 8.27
CA GLU A 111 -30.93 4.67 9.70
C GLU A 111 -29.72 3.99 10.40
N ARG A 112 -28.84 3.32 9.65
CA ARG A 112 -27.62 2.68 10.19
C ARG A 112 -26.40 3.60 10.17
N ILE A 113 -26.46 4.75 9.50
CA ILE A 113 -25.33 5.69 9.42
C ILE A 113 -24.82 6.11 10.82
N PRO A 114 -25.67 6.42 11.83
CA PRO A 114 -25.18 6.73 13.17
C PRO A 114 -24.34 5.61 13.80
N THR A 115 -24.69 4.35 13.52
CA THR A 115 -23.93 3.19 14.02
C THR A 115 -22.62 2.98 13.26
N LEU A 116 -22.55 3.36 11.97
CA LEU A 116 -21.32 3.36 11.19
C LEU A 116 -20.33 4.42 11.71
N VAL A 117 -20.82 5.62 12.05
CA VAL A 117 -19.97 6.69 12.62
C VAL A 117 -19.32 6.28 13.94
N THR A 118 -19.99 5.44 14.71
CA THR A 118 -19.54 4.99 16.04
C THR A 118 -18.94 3.58 16.04
N SER A 119 -18.74 2.95 14.88
CA SER A 119 -18.32 1.54 14.79
C SER A 119 -16.83 1.31 15.06
N GLY A 120 -16.02 2.37 15.14
CA GLY A 120 -14.56 2.30 15.15
C GLY A 120 -13.91 2.34 13.77
N LEU A 121 -14.68 2.64 12.71
CA LEU A 121 -14.12 2.84 11.37
C LEU A 121 -13.21 4.08 11.37
N ASP A 122 -11.99 3.94 10.87
CA ASP A 122 -11.06 5.08 10.82
C ASP A 122 -11.24 5.92 9.57
N ARG A 123 -11.52 5.28 8.42
CA ARG A 123 -11.66 5.95 7.12
C ARG A 123 -12.78 5.37 6.28
N LEU A 124 -13.59 6.27 5.71
CA LEU A 124 -14.66 5.95 4.77
C LEU A 124 -14.44 6.70 3.46
N THR A 125 -14.01 5.99 2.44
CA THR A 125 -13.88 6.52 1.08
C THR A 125 -15.17 6.28 0.31
N VAL A 126 -15.82 7.35 -0.12
CA VAL A 126 -17.05 7.27 -0.89
C VAL A 126 -16.75 7.40 -2.39
N SER A 127 -17.11 6.39 -3.17
CA SER A 127 -17.03 6.48 -4.63
C SER A 127 -18.09 7.47 -5.12
N LEU A 128 -17.63 8.61 -5.65
CA LEU A 128 -18.45 9.67 -6.23
C LEU A 128 -17.78 10.15 -7.51
N HIS A 129 -18.50 10.06 -8.63
CA HIS A 129 -17.89 10.17 -9.98
C HIS A 129 -18.52 11.25 -10.84
N THR A 130 -19.57 11.89 -10.35
CA THR A 130 -20.34 12.91 -11.06
C THR A 130 -21.30 13.58 -10.09
N MET A 131 -21.62 14.85 -10.36
CA MET A 131 -22.71 15.57 -9.70
C MET A 131 -23.92 15.79 -10.62
N ASP A 132 -23.94 15.10 -11.76
CA ASP A 132 -25.04 15.08 -12.73
C ASP A 132 -25.92 13.82 -12.56
N ASP A 133 -27.23 14.00 -12.48
CA ASP A 133 -28.19 12.91 -12.18
C ASP A 133 -28.28 11.87 -13.31
N GLU A 134 -28.22 12.32 -14.57
CA GLU A 134 -28.28 11.43 -15.73
C GLU A 134 -27.01 10.57 -15.79
N GLN A 135 -25.85 11.21 -15.69
CA GLN A 135 -24.57 10.52 -15.66
C GLN A 135 -24.45 9.59 -14.45
N PHE A 136 -24.95 9.97 -13.28
CA PHE A 136 -24.98 9.08 -12.12
C PHE A 136 -25.72 7.78 -12.45
N SER A 137 -26.91 7.92 -13.03
CA SER A 137 -27.76 6.78 -13.41
C SER A 137 -27.06 5.88 -14.44
N ARG A 138 -26.36 6.47 -15.42
CA ARG A 138 -25.58 5.73 -16.42
C ARG A 138 -24.37 5.02 -15.81
N VAL A 139 -23.61 5.71 -14.95
CA VAL A 139 -22.35 5.24 -14.39
C VAL A 139 -22.56 4.16 -13.34
N TYR A 140 -23.49 4.35 -12.39
CA TYR A 140 -23.71 3.45 -11.24
C TYR A 140 -24.77 2.37 -11.51
N ARG A 141 -25.76 2.69 -12.36
CA ARG A 141 -26.91 1.82 -12.71
C ARG A 141 -27.71 1.31 -11.52
N PHE A 142 -27.62 2.00 -10.39
CA PHE A 142 -28.34 1.70 -9.16
C PHE A 142 -28.41 2.95 -8.28
N SER A 143 -29.56 3.16 -7.60
CA SER A 143 -29.85 4.33 -6.76
C SER A 143 -29.84 5.66 -7.56
N SER A 144 -29.97 6.78 -6.84
CA SER A 144 -29.83 8.13 -7.39
C SER A 144 -28.76 8.93 -6.63
N LEU A 145 -28.28 10.00 -7.27
CA LEU A 145 -27.37 10.96 -6.65
C LEU A 145 -28.03 11.67 -5.45
N GLU A 146 -29.34 11.92 -5.50
CA GLU A 146 -30.09 12.48 -4.36
C GLU A 146 -29.98 11.61 -3.11
N VAL A 147 -30.19 10.29 -3.24
CA VAL A 147 -30.07 9.34 -2.13
C VAL A 147 -28.63 9.32 -1.58
N MET A 148 -27.63 9.36 -2.46
CA MET A 148 -26.23 9.44 -2.03
C MET A 148 -25.94 10.74 -1.27
N ARG A 149 -26.44 11.89 -1.76
CA ARG A 149 -26.28 13.20 -1.10
C ARG A 149 -26.95 13.21 0.28
N ALA A 150 -28.15 12.67 0.40
CA ALA A 150 -28.86 12.56 1.68
C ALA A 150 -28.01 11.78 2.71
N LYS A 151 -27.51 10.60 2.33
CA LYS A 151 -26.68 9.76 3.21
C LYS A 151 -25.36 10.43 3.60
N LEU A 152 -24.71 11.12 2.67
CA LEU A 152 -23.50 11.90 2.98
C LEU A 152 -23.79 13.05 3.97
N ARG A 153 -24.89 13.78 3.79
CA ARG A 153 -25.31 14.82 4.75
C ARG A 153 -25.56 14.23 6.13
N THR A 154 -26.32 13.13 6.20
CA THR A 154 -26.61 12.42 7.45
C THR A 154 -25.33 11.94 8.14
N LEU A 155 -24.33 11.46 7.38
CA LEU A 155 -23.01 11.08 7.91
C LEU A 155 -22.31 12.29 8.57
N ILE A 156 -22.16 13.38 7.82
CA ILE A 156 -21.43 14.58 8.28
C ILE A 156 -22.16 15.26 9.45
N GLU A 157 -23.49 15.35 9.41
CA GLU A 157 -24.30 15.88 10.51
C GLU A 157 -24.19 15.02 11.77
N CYS A 158 -24.17 13.70 11.61
CA CYS A 158 -23.95 12.78 12.73
C CYS A 158 -22.57 13.00 13.37
N GLN A 159 -21.51 13.15 12.57
CA GLN A 159 -20.17 13.45 13.07
C GLN A 159 -20.13 14.78 13.84
N ARG A 160 -20.72 15.84 13.27
CA ARG A 160 -20.82 17.16 13.93
C ARG A 160 -21.58 17.09 15.25
N ARG A 161 -22.73 16.41 15.27
CA ARG A 161 -23.57 16.26 16.47
C ARG A 161 -22.86 15.48 17.57
N LEU A 162 -22.14 14.41 17.21
CA LEU A 162 -21.39 13.57 18.14
C LEU A 162 -20.01 14.14 18.49
N ARG A 163 -19.57 15.22 17.82
CA ARG A 163 -18.25 15.84 17.97
C ARG A 163 -17.10 14.85 17.75
N VAL A 164 -17.26 13.94 16.79
CA VAL A 164 -16.24 12.97 16.39
C VAL A 164 -15.63 13.35 15.05
N GLN A 165 -14.35 13.04 14.87
CA GLN A 165 -13.64 13.28 13.61
C GLN A 165 -13.57 12.03 12.71
N LYS A 166 -13.84 10.84 13.27
CA LYS A 166 -13.82 9.56 12.56
C LYS A 166 -15.24 9.05 12.24
N PRO A 167 -15.43 8.28 11.16
CA PRO A 167 -14.44 7.98 10.12
C PRO A 167 -14.04 9.22 9.31
N ILE A 168 -12.77 9.34 8.93
CA ILE A 168 -12.33 10.35 7.97
C ILE A 168 -13.05 10.07 6.65
N ALA A 169 -13.86 11.01 6.19
CA ALA A 169 -14.60 10.91 4.94
C ALA A 169 -13.79 11.53 3.79
N ASP A 170 -13.69 10.83 2.67
CA ASP A 170 -13.09 11.32 1.43
C ASP A 170 -13.77 10.73 0.20
N PHE A 171 -13.43 11.26 -0.98
CA PHE A 171 -13.99 10.79 -2.25
C PHE A 171 -12.97 10.05 -3.11
N ALA A 172 -13.44 8.98 -3.74
CA ALA A 172 -12.76 8.34 -4.86
C ALA A 172 -13.48 8.70 -6.17
N PHE A 173 -12.74 9.26 -7.12
CA PHE A 173 -13.23 9.66 -8.43
C PHE A 173 -12.60 8.80 -9.52
N VAL A 174 -13.38 7.92 -10.16
CA VAL A 174 -12.90 7.18 -11.32
C VAL A 174 -12.99 8.09 -12.55
N ALA A 175 -11.84 8.53 -13.05
CA ALA A 175 -11.75 9.41 -14.20
C ALA A 175 -11.89 8.63 -15.51
N MET A 176 -12.91 9.01 -16.27
CA MET A 176 -13.23 8.57 -17.62
C MET A 176 -13.39 9.81 -18.49
N HIS A 177 -13.29 9.66 -19.81
CA HIS A 177 -13.47 10.78 -20.73
C HIS A 177 -14.84 11.46 -20.53
N GLU A 178 -15.89 10.66 -20.32
CA GLU A 178 -17.26 11.16 -20.19
C GLU A 178 -17.54 11.97 -18.91
N ASN A 179 -16.82 11.71 -17.81
CA ASN A 179 -17.10 12.35 -16.51
C ASN A 179 -16.03 13.32 -16.06
N LEU A 180 -14.92 13.45 -16.79
CA LEU A 180 -13.77 14.23 -16.34
C LEU A 180 -14.13 15.70 -16.00
N GLY A 181 -15.04 16.31 -16.77
CA GLY A 181 -15.54 17.66 -16.52
C GLY A 181 -16.31 17.82 -15.20
N GLN A 182 -16.72 16.73 -14.56
CA GLN A 182 -17.41 16.75 -13.27
C GLN A 182 -16.48 16.83 -12.06
N LEU A 183 -15.16 16.73 -12.25
CA LEU A 183 -14.21 16.78 -11.14
C LEU A 183 -14.35 18.09 -10.35
N ASN A 184 -14.55 19.22 -11.03
CA ASN A 184 -14.82 20.51 -10.39
C ASN A 184 -16.09 20.47 -9.53
N SER A 185 -17.20 19.96 -10.05
CA SER A 185 -18.46 19.89 -9.31
C SER A 185 -18.37 18.94 -8.11
N VAL A 186 -17.61 17.83 -8.23
CA VAL A 186 -17.33 16.93 -7.12
C VAL A 186 -16.45 17.61 -6.05
N ALA A 187 -15.45 18.40 -6.47
CA ALA A 187 -14.60 19.18 -5.57
C ALA A 187 -15.38 20.30 -4.85
N GLU A 188 -16.24 21.02 -5.57
CA GLU A 188 -17.18 21.99 -4.98
C GLU A 188 -18.05 21.31 -3.92
N TYR A 189 -18.65 20.16 -4.25
CA TYR A 189 -19.48 19.42 -3.32
C TYR A 189 -18.70 18.95 -2.09
N ALA A 190 -17.47 18.43 -2.27
CA ALA A 190 -16.59 18.08 -1.17
C ALA A 190 -16.35 19.27 -0.23
N GLN A 191 -16.08 20.45 -0.79
CA GLN A 191 -15.91 21.68 -0.02
C GLN A 191 -17.17 22.04 0.78
N THR A 192 -18.37 21.91 0.21
CA THR A 192 -19.63 22.19 0.93
C THR A 192 -19.84 21.28 2.14
N LEU A 193 -19.36 20.03 2.08
CA LEU A 193 -19.44 19.07 3.17
C LEU A 193 -18.30 19.24 4.19
N GLY A 194 -17.23 19.93 3.83
CA GLY A 194 -15.99 19.99 4.60
C GLY A 194 -15.11 18.75 4.41
N ILE A 195 -15.30 17.99 3.33
CA ILE A 195 -14.45 16.87 2.94
C ILE A 195 -13.20 17.43 2.27
N LYS A 196 -12.03 17.00 2.76
CA LYS A 196 -10.75 17.59 2.39
C LYS A 196 -10.00 16.84 1.30
N ASN A 197 -10.36 15.59 1.00
CA ASN A 197 -9.55 14.74 0.12
C ASN A 197 -10.37 14.14 -1.02
N ILE A 198 -9.82 14.19 -2.22
CA ILE A 198 -10.31 13.48 -3.40
C ILE A 198 -9.14 12.70 -4.01
N SER A 199 -9.32 11.39 -4.13
CA SER A 199 -8.40 10.51 -4.86
C SER A 199 -8.93 10.25 -6.26
N VAL A 200 -8.21 10.71 -7.27
CA VAL A 200 -8.54 10.55 -8.68
C VAL A 200 -7.86 9.30 -9.23
N HIS A 201 -8.66 8.36 -9.70
CA HIS A 201 -8.24 7.09 -10.25
C HIS A 201 -8.61 7.05 -11.73
N PRO A 202 -7.67 7.15 -12.68
CA PRO A 202 -8.03 6.93 -14.07
C PRO A 202 -8.60 5.52 -14.25
N VAL A 203 -9.57 5.38 -15.16
CA VAL A 203 -10.12 4.06 -15.48
C VAL A 203 -8.99 3.13 -15.92
N ILE A 204 -8.98 1.92 -15.36
CA ILE A 204 -8.04 0.86 -15.72
C ILE A 204 -8.80 -0.26 -16.41
N ARG A 205 -8.20 -0.82 -17.46
CA ARG A 205 -8.79 -1.99 -18.13
C ARG A 205 -8.63 -3.21 -17.23
N ARG A 206 -9.76 -3.84 -16.90
CA ARG A 206 -9.79 -5.18 -16.31
C ARG A 206 -10.49 -6.14 -17.28
N ALA A 207 -10.13 -7.42 -17.22
CA ALA A 207 -10.81 -8.44 -18.00
C ALA A 207 -12.31 -8.45 -17.65
N GLY A 208 -13.17 -8.65 -18.66
CA GLY A 208 -14.60 -8.82 -18.47
C GLY A 208 -15.44 -7.53 -18.36
N ILE A 209 -14.85 -6.33 -18.46
CA ILE A 209 -15.65 -5.10 -18.58
C ILE A 209 -16.23 -4.99 -20.00
N PRO A 210 -17.56 -4.88 -20.19
CA PRO A 210 -18.16 -4.76 -21.52
C PRO A 210 -17.87 -3.41 -22.20
N ALA A 211 -17.86 -2.33 -21.41
CA ALA A 211 -17.57 -0.98 -21.89
C ALA A 211 -16.15 -0.89 -22.48
N GLN A 212 -16.01 -0.14 -23.57
CA GLN A 212 -14.72 0.12 -24.20
C GLN A 212 -14.23 1.51 -23.79
N PHE A 213 -13.05 1.57 -23.18
CA PHE A 213 -12.39 2.82 -22.78
C PHE A 213 -11.35 3.24 -23.82
N GLY A 214 -11.79 3.31 -25.08
CA GLY A 214 -10.93 3.56 -26.24
C GLY A 214 -10.51 5.02 -26.41
N LEU A 215 -11.00 5.93 -25.57
CA LEU A 215 -10.53 7.31 -25.50
C LEU A 215 -9.50 7.48 -24.38
N GLU A 216 -9.60 6.66 -23.35
CA GLU A 216 -8.77 6.71 -22.15
C GLU A 216 -7.54 5.81 -22.24
N LEU A 217 -7.67 4.63 -22.86
CA LEU A 217 -6.68 3.56 -22.78
C LEU A 217 -6.22 3.07 -24.16
N VAL A 218 -4.92 2.73 -24.24
CA VAL A 218 -4.33 1.89 -25.28
C VAL A 218 -3.64 0.72 -24.56
N GLY A 219 -4.21 -0.48 -24.70
CA GLY A 219 -3.82 -1.62 -23.87
C GLY A 219 -4.14 -1.36 -22.40
N ASN A 220 -3.11 -1.35 -21.55
CA ASN A 220 -3.18 -1.09 -20.10
C ASN A 220 -2.60 0.29 -19.71
N ARG A 221 -2.43 1.19 -20.68
CA ARG A 221 -1.79 2.50 -20.51
C ARG A 221 -2.75 3.61 -20.87
N LEU A 222 -2.63 4.76 -20.21
CA LEU A 222 -3.41 5.93 -20.58
C LEU A 222 -2.97 6.51 -21.93
N GLN A 223 -3.93 6.95 -22.72
CA GLN A 223 -3.66 7.65 -23.97
C GLN A 223 -3.02 9.02 -23.74
N PRO A 224 -2.12 9.49 -24.61
CA PRO A 224 -1.49 10.80 -24.46
C PRO A 224 -2.48 11.98 -24.41
N THR A 225 -3.58 11.89 -25.17
CA THR A 225 -4.68 12.88 -25.12
C THR A 225 -5.35 12.86 -23.76
N PHE A 226 -5.82 11.70 -23.31
CA PHE A 226 -6.48 11.57 -22.01
C PHE A 226 -5.57 11.92 -20.82
N LYS A 227 -4.25 11.62 -20.88
CA LYS A 227 -3.30 12.06 -19.86
C LYS A 227 -3.25 13.57 -19.71
N ARG A 228 -3.27 14.29 -20.83
CA ARG A 228 -3.28 15.76 -20.87
C ARG A 228 -4.58 16.27 -20.28
N ASP A 229 -5.71 15.76 -20.76
CA ASP A 229 -7.03 16.17 -20.30
C ASP A 229 -7.18 15.91 -18.79
N LEU A 230 -6.73 14.75 -18.31
CA LEU A 230 -6.74 14.38 -16.90
C LEU A 230 -5.86 15.32 -16.06
N ALA A 231 -4.64 15.60 -16.51
CA ALA A 231 -3.75 16.55 -15.83
C ALA A 231 -4.33 17.97 -15.81
N ASP A 232 -4.99 18.39 -16.90
CA ASP A 232 -5.64 19.69 -17.01
C ASP A 232 -6.83 19.80 -16.04
N ALA A 233 -7.70 18.78 -16.00
CA ALA A 233 -8.83 18.72 -15.09
C ALA A 233 -8.39 18.73 -13.61
N ILE A 234 -7.35 17.97 -13.25
CA ILE A 234 -6.79 17.97 -11.89
C ILE A 234 -6.22 19.36 -11.55
N ARG A 235 -5.42 19.96 -12.44
CA ARG A 235 -4.83 21.29 -12.21
C ARG A 235 -5.90 22.37 -12.07
N GLU A 236 -6.95 22.29 -12.87
CA GLU A 236 -8.09 23.18 -12.78
C GLU A 236 -8.82 23.04 -11.43
N ALA A 237 -9.15 21.81 -11.03
CA ALA A 237 -9.85 21.56 -9.77
C ALA A 237 -9.00 22.00 -8.55
N VAL A 238 -7.70 21.72 -8.54
CA VAL A 238 -6.79 22.20 -7.48
C VAL A 238 -6.74 23.73 -7.41
N ARG A 239 -6.72 24.41 -8.56
CA ARG A 239 -6.73 25.87 -8.63
C ARG A 239 -8.05 26.47 -8.13
N ASN A 240 -9.17 25.86 -8.51
CA ASN A 240 -10.50 26.34 -8.17
C ASN A 240 -10.88 26.04 -6.71
N PHE A 241 -10.37 24.94 -6.14
CA PHE A 241 -10.72 24.45 -4.82
C PHE A 241 -9.48 24.18 -3.94
N PRO A 242 -8.70 25.20 -3.57
CA PRO A 242 -7.45 25.02 -2.81
C PRO A 242 -7.64 24.44 -1.40
N GLY A 243 -8.87 24.41 -0.88
CA GLY A 243 -9.22 23.76 0.39
C GLY A 243 -9.47 22.25 0.30
N VAL A 244 -9.42 21.68 -0.91
CA VAL A 244 -9.58 20.25 -1.18
C VAL A 244 -8.28 19.72 -1.78
N GLU A 245 -7.64 18.79 -1.10
CA GLU A 245 -6.48 18.05 -1.58
C GLU A 245 -6.93 17.03 -2.63
N ILE A 246 -6.47 17.22 -3.86
CA ILE A 246 -6.77 16.34 -4.99
C ILE A 246 -5.48 15.62 -5.38
N SER A 247 -5.49 14.30 -5.23
CA SER A 247 -4.36 13.43 -5.57
C SER A 247 -4.72 12.51 -6.73
N SER A 248 -3.71 12.05 -7.47
CA SER A 248 -3.89 11.07 -8.53
C SER A 248 -3.22 9.75 -8.15
N SER A 249 -3.93 8.65 -8.32
CA SER A 249 -3.39 7.33 -8.02
C SER A 249 -2.45 6.81 -9.10
N THR A 250 -2.33 7.48 -10.25
CA THR A 250 -1.47 7.04 -11.35
C THR A 250 -0.14 7.77 -11.40
N ALA A 251 0.93 7.01 -11.55
CA ALA A 251 2.26 7.56 -11.83
C ALA A 251 2.43 7.97 -13.30
N GLU A 252 1.47 7.67 -14.17
CA GLU A 252 1.55 7.96 -15.61
C GLU A 252 1.45 9.45 -15.96
N LEU A 253 1.07 10.30 -15.01
CA LEU A 253 1.09 11.76 -15.14
C LEU A 253 2.46 12.36 -14.79
N GLN A 254 3.34 11.57 -14.18
CA GLN A 254 4.71 11.98 -13.89
C GLN A 254 5.59 11.72 -15.13
N PRO A 255 6.63 12.54 -15.37
CA PRO A 255 7.57 12.30 -16.46
C PRO A 255 8.29 10.96 -16.26
N ASP A 256 8.44 10.19 -17.34
CA ASP A 256 9.23 8.97 -17.31
C ASP A 256 10.70 9.31 -17.01
N CYS A 257 11.27 8.63 -16.02
CA CYS A 257 12.67 8.78 -15.64
C CYS A 257 13.46 7.56 -16.13
N PRO A 258 14.63 7.73 -16.76
CA PRO A 258 15.48 6.61 -17.14
C PRO A 258 15.81 5.72 -15.93
N LEU A 259 15.77 4.41 -16.14
CA LEU A 259 16.13 3.46 -15.09
C LEU A 259 17.65 3.45 -14.89
N ASP A 260 18.06 3.49 -13.63
CA ASP A 260 19.42 3.32 -13.14
C ASP A 260 19.42 2.24 -12.03
N SER A 261 20.43 2.21 -11.17
CA SER A 261 20.50 1.27 -10.05
C SER A 261 19.57 1.60 -8.88
N ARG A 262 18.87 2.75 -8.94
CA ARG A 262 17.93 3.21 -7.93
C ARG A 262 16.51 2.83 -8.34
N PRO A 263 15.73 2.19 -7.46
CA PRO A 263 14.32 1.91 -7.72
C PRO A 263 13.52 3.19 -8.00
N ARG A 264 12.89 3.25 -9.17
CA ARG A 264 12.03 4.38 -9.59
C ARG A 264 10.73 3.85 -10.17
N ARG A 265 9.65 4.66 -10.08
CA ARG A 265 8.38 4.32 -10.72
C ARG A 265 8.61 4.14 -12.22
N HIS A 266 8.16 3.01 -12.76
CA HIS A 266 8.29 2.68 -14.18
C HIS A 266 6.94 2.24 -14.74
N THR A 267 6.32 3.14 -15.49
CA THR A 267 4.96 2.92 -16.00
C THR A 267 4.95 2.02 -17.25
N GLY A 268 6.08 1.95 -17.97
CA GLY A 268 6.28 1.17 -19.22
C GLY A 268 6.39 -0.33 -19.01
N PRO A 269 6.41 -1.13 -20.09
CA PRO A 269 6.89 -2.51 -20.02
C PRO A 269 8.26 -2.57 -19.37
N LEU A 270 8.49 -3.57 -18.51
CA LEU A 270 9.77 -3.77 -17.85
C LEU A 270 10.88 -4.00 -18.90
N PRO A 271 11.95 -3.19 -18.93
CA PRO A 271 13.06 -3.39 -19.87
C PRO A 271 13.80 -4.71 -19.62
N ASN A 272 14.43 -5.25 -20.67
CA ASN A 272 15.22 -6.47 -20.53
C ASN A 272 16.37 -6.26 -19.53
N GLY A 273 16.52 -7.17 -18.57
CA GLY A 273 17.53 -7.09 -17.51
C GLY A 273 17.17 -6.17 -16.33
N ALA A 274 16.07 -5.42 -16.39
CA ALA A 274 15.56 -4.65 -15.26
C ALA A 274 14.78 -5.55 -14.28
N TRP A 275 14.81 -5.19 -13.00
CA TRP A 275 14.15 -5.91 -11.91
C TRP A 275 13.06 -5.04 -11.28
N ILE A 276 12.12 -5.68 -10.58
CA ILE A 276 11.05 -5.02 -9.84
C ILE A 276 11.45 -4.98 -8.36
N SER A 277 11.60 -3.77 -7.82
CA SER A 277 11.90 -3.58 -6.40
C SER A 277 10.66 -3.73 -5.53
N THR A 278 9.54 -3.13 -5.94
CA THR A 278 8.21 -3.25 -5.28
C THR A 278 7.13 -2.62 -6.17
N CYS A 279 5.88 -2.61 -5.71
CA CYS A 279 4.77 -1.89 -6.31
C CYS A 279 3.84 -1.37 -5.21
N ASP A 280 2.80 -0.62 -5.57
CA ASP A 280 1.83 -0.09 -4.60
C ASP A 280 1.08 -1.18 -3.81
N GLN A 281 1.07 -2.43 -4.30
CA GLN A 281 0.50 -3.59 -3.60
C GLN A 281 1.51 -4.32 -2.71
N ASN A 282 2.82 -4.05 -2.79
CA ASN A 282 3.89 -4.64 -1.97
C ASN A 282 3.68 -6.12 -1.53
N PRO A 283 4.17 -7.12 -2.30
CA PRO A 283 3.89 -8.53 -2.03
C PRO A 283 4.59 -9.11 -0.79
N TRP A 284 5.40 -8.31 -0.08
CA TRP A 284 6.12 -8.72 1.11
C TRP A 284 5.50 -8.21 2.42
N GLU A 285 4.47 -7.36 2.31
CA GLU A 285 3.76 -6.75 3.45
C GLU A 285 2.24 -6.80 3.30
N THR A 286 1.72 -6.95 2.07
CA THR A 286 0.28 -6.94 1.80
C THR A 286 -0.23 -8.32 1.44
N VAL A 287 -1.43 -8.65 1.95
CA VAL A 287 -2.19 -9.83 1.56
C VAL A 287 -3.59 -9.43 1.09
N HIS A 288 -4.14 -10.17 0.12
CA HIS A 288 -5.51 -10.02 -0.34
C HIS A 288 -6.27 -11.33 -0.15
N ILE A 289 -7.45 -11.21 0.46
CA ILE A 289 -8.30 -12.36 0.83
C ILE A 289 -9.67 -12.17 0.20
N LEU A 290 -10.07 -13.13 -0.63
CA LEU A 290 -11.36 -13.15 -1.32
C LEU A 290 -12.47 -13.72 -0.41
N ALA A 291 -13.74 -13.49 -0.77
CA ALA A 291 -14.88 -13.87 0.05
C ALA A 291 -14.97 -15.40 0.30
N ASN A 292 -14.48 -16.20 -0.64
CA ASN A 292 -14.41 -17.66 -0.55
C ASN A 292 -13.19 -18.18 0.25
N GLY A 293 -12.36 -17.29 0.81
CA GLY A 293 -11.16 -17.63 1.57
C GLY A 293 -9.89 -17.81 0.74
N ASP A 294 -9.94 -17.63 -0.58
CA ASP A 294 -8.74 -17.64 -1.42
C ASP A 294 -7.84 -16.45 -1.08
N VAL A 295 -6.53 -16.72 -0.99
CA VAL A 295 -5.48 -15.72 -0.84
C VAL A 295 -4.84 -15.48 -2.19
N VAL A 296 -4.77 -14.23 -2.62
CA VAL A 296 -4.29 -13.83 -3.95
C VAL A 296 -3.24 -12.71 -3.82
N PRO A 297 -2.35 -12.51 -4.81
CA PRO A 297 -1.26 -11.55 -4.70
C PRO A 297 -1.71 -10.09 -4.81
N CYS A 298 -2.73 -9.79 -5.61
CA CYS A 298 -3.30 -8.44 -5.77
C CYS A 298 -4.62 -8.44 -6.55
N GLU A 299 -5.30 -7.28 -6.57
CA GLU A 299 -6.54 -7.04 -7.32
C GLU A 299 -6.46 -7.22 -8.84
N VAL A 300 -5.27 -7.15 -9.44
CA VAL A 300 -5.07 -7.37 -10.89
C VAL A 300 -4.86 -8.86 -11.21
N GLN A 301 -4.36 -9.63 -10.25
CA GLN A 301 -4.07 -11.06 -10.39
C GLN A 301 -4.91 -11.88 -9.40
N ASP A 302 -6.19 -11.52 -9.29
CA ASP A 302 -7.15 -12.14 -8.39
C ASP A 302 -7.57 -13.57 -8.76
N GLN A 303 -7.04 -14.09 -9.88
CA GLN A 303 -7.18 -15.48 -10.31
C GLN A 303 -5.98 -16.35 -9.90
N MET A 304 -4.90 -15.74 -9.42
CA MET A 304 -3.71 -16.47 -8.96
C MET A 304 -3.89 -16.81 -7.47
N VAL A 305 -4.41 -18.00 -7.19
CA VAL A 305 -4.60 -18.48 -5.82
C VAL A 305 -3.26 -18.96 -5.26
N LEU A 306 -2.84 -18.37 -4.13
CA LEU A 306 -1.62 -18.72 -3.38
C LEU A 306 -1.91 -19.64 -2.19
N GLY A 307 -3.19 -19.80 -1.83
CA GLY A 307 -3.67 -20.68 -0.77
C GLY A 307 -5.12 -20.38 -0.42
N ASN A 308 -5.75 -21.20 0.42
CA ASN A 308 -7.12 -20.97 0.88
C ASN A 308 -7.24 -21.14 2.40
N LEU A 309 -7.86 -20.16 3.06
CA LEU A 309 -7.96 -20.07 4.52
C LEU A 309 -8.96 -21.04 5.16
N ASN A 310 -9.81 -21.69 4.36
CA ASN A 310 -10.62 -22.81 4.84
C ASN A 310 -9.78 -24.10 5.01
N MET A 311 -8.59 -24.15 4.41
CA MET A 311 -7.75 -25.36 4.37
C MET A 311 -6.50 -25.23 5.24
N GLN A 312 -5.96 -24.03 5.39
CA GLN A 312 -4.67 -23.82 6.05
C GLN A 312 -4.57 -22.44 6.72
N PRO A 313 -3.81 -22.31 7.83
CA PRO A 313 -3.61 -21.03 8.50
C PRO A 313 -2.92 -20.00 7.61
N LEU A 314 -3.21 -18.70 7.83
CA LEU A 314 -2.65 -17.58 7.09
C LEU A 314 -1.11 -17.59 7.11
N ALA A 315 -0.50 -17.91 8.25
CA ALA A 315 0.96 -17.99 8.36
C ALA A 315 1.57 -19.06 7.43
N SER A 316 0.90 -20.20 7.27
CA SER A 316 1.33 -21.28 6.36
C SER A 316 1.20 -20.87 4.90
N ILE A 317 0.17 -20.08 4.55
CA ILE A 317 0.03 -19.51 3.20
C ILE A 317 1.13 -18.48 2.95
N TRP A 318 1.30 -17.55 3.88
CA TRP A 318 2.18 -16.39 3.74
C TRP A 318 3.67 -16.76 3.57
N HIS A 319 4.09 -17.83 4.26
CA HIS A 319 5.45 -18.39 4.18
C HIS A 319 5.53 -19.62 3.27
N GLY A 320 4.43 -20.03 2.65
CA GLY A 320 4.35 -21.23 1.82
C GLY A 320 5.03 -21.08 0.46
N GLU A 321 5.33 -22.22 -0.17
CA GLU A 321 6.04 -22.32 -1.44
C GLU A 321 5.40 -21.48 -2.56
N ALA A 322 4.06 -21.45 -2.64
CA ALA A 322 3.34 -20.67 -3.65
C ALA A 322 3.63 -19.16 -3.55
N TYR A 323 3.66 -18.62 -2.32
CA TYR A 323 3.94 -17.21 -2.09
C TYR A 323 5.42 -16.89 -2.32
N GLN A 324 6.32 -17.76 -1.86
CA GLN A 324 7.76 -17.63 -2.10
C GLN A 324 8.08 -17.63 -3.60
N THR A 325 7.54 -18.61 -4.34
CA THR A 325 7.68 -18.72 -5.79
C THR A 325 7.14 -17.48 -6.51
N PHE A 326 5.98 -16.97 -6.06
CA PHE A 326 5.43 -15.73 -6.59
C PHE A 326 6.37 -14.55 -6.37
N ARG A 327 6.89 -14.34 -5.16
CA ARG A 327 7.80 -13.24 -4.81
C ARG A 327 9.12 -13.31 -5.58
N ASP A 328 9.69 -14.50 -5.71
CA ASP A 328 10.95 -14.72 -6.45
C ASP A 328 10.77 -14.36 -7.92
N ARG A 329 9.72 -14.89 -8.56
CA ARG A 329 9.39 -14.58 -9.96
C ARG A 329 9.00 -13.11 -10.15
N TYR A 330 8.28 -12.52 -9.19
CA TYR A 330 7.88 -11.12 -9.21
C TYR A 330 9.10 -10.20 -9.28
N GLN A 331 10.08 -10.43 -8.40
CA GLN A 331 11.25 -9.57 -8.26
C GLN A 331 12.10 -9.51 -9.53
N VAL A 332 12.29 -10.65 -10.19
CA VAL A 332 13.05 -10.71 -11.46
C VAL A 332 12.18 -10.42 -12.69
N GLY A 333 10.95 -9.96 -12.49
CA GLY A 333 10.05 -9.58 -13.57
C GLY A 333 9.59 -10.75 -14.43
N GLN A 334 9.50 -11.97 -13.92
CA GLN A 334 9.02 -13.16 -14.64
C GLN A 334 7.49 -13.34 -14.63
N ILE A 335 6.76 -12.37 -14.09
CA ILE A 335 5.30 -12.36 -14.04
C ILE A 335 4.80 -11.33 -15.05
N THR A 336 4.26 -11.80 -16.17
CA THR A 336 3.87 -10.96 -17.32
C THR A 336 2.89 -9.83 -16.94
N PRO A 337 1.84 -10.05 -16.12
CA PRO A 337 1.00 -8.95 -15.65
C PRO A 337 1.79 -7.87 -14.88
N CYS A 338 2.78 -8.27 -14.07
CA CYS A 338 3.62 -7.33 -13.32
C CYS A 338 4.60 -6.57 -14.22
N GLN A 339 5.10 -7.17 -15.31
CA GLN A 339 5.99 -6.47 -16.26
C GLN A 339 5.33 -5.25 -16.89
N THR A 340 4.03 -5.31 -17.14
CA THR A 340 3.27 -4.26 -17.84
C THR A 340 2.47 -3.36 -16.90
N CYS A 341 2.36 -3.73 -15.62
CA CYS A 341 1.66 -2.95 -14.60
C CYS A 341 2.32 -1.58 -14.38
N PRO A 342 1.57 -0.46 -14.38
CA PRO A 342 2.14 0.88 -14.24
C PRO A 342 2.55 1.24 -12.80
N TYR A 343 2.18 0.43 -11.81
CA TYR A 343 2.37 0.70 -10.38
C TYR A 343 3.69 0.20 -9.79
N LYS A 344 4.61 -0.30 -10.63
CA LYS A 344 5.88 -0.88 -10.18
C LYS A 344 6.99 0.14 -10.02
N LEU A 345 7.90 -0.14 -9.10
CA LEU A 345 9.22 0.46 -9.03
C LEU A 345 10.22 -0.51 -9.64
N ALA A 346 10.93 -0.07 -10.67
CA ALA A 346 11.92 -0.86 -11.39
C ALA A 346 13.32 -0.24 -11.29
N TYR A 347 14.34 -1.05 -11.54
CA TYR A 347 15.75 -0.62 -11.57
C TYR A 347 16.60 -1.62 -12.38
N TYR A 348 17.80 -1.20 -12.79
CA TYR A 348 18.82 -2.11 -13.30
C TYR A 348 19.72 -2.59 -12.17
N PRO A 349 19.86 -3.91 -11.97
CA PRO A 349 20.84 -4.43 -11.02
C PRO A 349 22.25 -3.90 -11.34
N SER A 350 22.92 -3.38 -10.32
CA SER A 350 24.33 -2.96 -10.40
C SER A 350 25.20 -3.79 -9.47
N ALA A 351 26.52 -3.69 -9.63
CA ALA A 351 27.44 -4.23 -8.65
C ALA A 351 27.14 -3.62 -7.27
N LEU A 352 27.08 -4.46 -6.25
CA LEU A 352 26.85 -4.01 -4.88
C LEU A 352 28.11 -3.30 -4.36
N ALA A 353 27.92 -2.17 -3.70
CA ALA A 353 28.96 -1.46 -2.97
C ALA A 353 29.13 -2.05 -1.57
N SER A 354 30.30 -1.84 -0.95
CA SER A 354 30.48 -2.16 0.47
C SER A 354 29.91 -1.11 1.41
N SER A 355 29.42 0.01 0.89
CA SER A 355 28.81 1.07 1.68
C SER A 355 27.47 1.53 1.12
N ILE A 356 26.64 2.07 2.00
CA ILE A 356 25.42 2.80 1.67
C ILE A 356 25.47 4.11 2.46
N SER A 357 25.27 5.23 1.77
CA SER A 357 25.11 6.54 2.38
C SER A 357 23.68 7.02 2.14
N ALA A 358 23.03 7.58 3.17
CA ALA A 358 21.73 8.23 3.00
C ALA A 358 21.80 9.37 1.96
N LYS A 359 22.95 10.04 1.80
CA LYS A 359 23.14 11.09 0.79
C LYS A 359 22.99 10.58 -0.65
N ASP A 360 23.19 9.27 -0.87
CA ASP A 360 23.02 8.66 -2.19
C ASP A 360 21.55 8.32 -2.50
N GLY A 361 20.65 8.56 -1.54
CA GLY A 361 19.24 8.22 -1.66
C GLY A 361 18.97 6.72 -1.64
N ASN A 362 17.72 6.34 -1.90
CA ASN A 362 17.33 4.94 -1.95
C ASN A 362 18.00 4.22 -3.14
N ASN A 363 18.55 3.04 -2.90
CA ASN A 363 19.20 2.22 -3.92
C ASN A 363 18.84 0.74 -3.75
N SER A 364 19.25 -0.09 -4.72
CA SER A 364 18.93 -1.53 -4.73
C SER A 364 19.62 -2.38 -3.65
N GLN A 365 20.51 -1.82 -2.85
CA GLN A 365 21.08 -2.48 -1.67
C GLN A 365 20.20 -2.33 -0.43
N LEU A 366 19.30 -1.35 -0.41
CA LEU A 366 18.24 -1.25 0.58
C LEU A 366 17.13 -2.22 0.15
N LEU A 367 16.99 -3.31 0.93
CA LEU A 367 16.08 -4.41 0.62
C LEU A 367 14.65 -4.00 1.01
N GLY A 368 14.15 -4.46 2.16
CA GLY A 368 12.83 -4.13 2.69
C GLY A 368 12.91 -3.22 3.92
N GLY A 369 11.81 -2.54 4.25
CA GLY A 369 11.68 -1.80 5.50
C GLY A 369 12.32 -0.41 5.55
N TRP A 370 12.45 0.26 4.41
CA TRP A 370 13.03 1.61 4.33
C TRP A 370 12.03 2.61 3.75
N TYR A 371 11.96 3.80 4.34
CA TYR A 371 11.23 4.93 3.77
C TYR A 371 12.07 5.64 2.70
N GLN A 372 11.49 6.66 2.06
CA GLN A 372 12.26 7.55 1.20
C GLN A 372 13.26 8.35 2.02
N THR A 373 14.41 8.65 1.41
CA THR A 373 15.46 9.46 2.04
C THR A 373 14.97 10.89 2.28
N GLU A 374 15.26 11.43 3.46
CA GLU A 374 14.93 12.79 3.87
C GLU A 374 16.22 13.54 4.23
N GLY A 375 16.74 14.32 3.28
CA GLY A 375 18.02 15.01 3.46
C GLY A 375 19.19 14.04 3.58
N GLU A 376 19.82 13.99 4.76
CA GLU A 376 20.99 13.13 5.04
C GLU A 376 20.64 11.88 5.88
N ILE A 377 19.36 11.54 6.00
CA ILE A 377 18.87 10.45 6.83
C ILE A 377 17.92 9.55 6.03
N LEU A 378 18.03 8.25 6.28
CA LEU A 378 17.11 7.22 5.80
C LEU A 378 16.37 6.59 6.98
N TRP A 379 15.08 6.88 7.12
CA TRP A 379 14.25 6.24 8.14
C TRP A 379 13.91 4.80 7.77
N SER A 380 13.88 3.93 8.77
CA SER A 380 13.46 2.54 8.66
C SER A 380 12.08 2.30 9.30
N LYS A 381 11.39 1.28 8.79
CA LYS A 381 10.31 0.58 9.50
C LYS A 381 10.88 -0.28 10.63
N GLN A 382 10.00 -0.87 11.45
CA GLN A 382 10.38 -1.70 12.59
C GLN A 382 11.37 -2.80 12.23
N ARG A 383 11.25 -3.36 11.03
CA ARG A 383 12.19 -4.32 10.47
C ARG A 383 12.67 -3.80 9.14
N SER A 384 13.99 -3.82 8.96
CA SER A 384 14.60 -3.43 7.69
C SER A 384 15.81 -4.29 7.38
N ALA A 385 16.17 -4.36 6.10
CA ALA A 385 17.31 -5.14 5.65
C ALA A 385 18.10 -4.43 4.56
N ALA A 386 19.41 -4.59 4.57
CA ALA A 386 20.32 -4.11 3.54
C ALA A 386 21.33 -5.19 3.16
N VAL A 387 21.88 -5.11 1.95
CA VAL A 387 22.96 -5.99 1.48
C VAL A 387 24.19 -5.18 1.10
N LEU A 388 25.36 -5.61 1.55
CA LEU A 388 26.65 -4.96 1.29
C LEU A 388 27.61 -5.95 0.65
N ALA A 389 28.41 -5.47 -0.30
CA ALA A 389 29.48 -6.28 -0.86
C ALA A 389 30.60 -6.48 0.16
N GLY A 390 30.97 -7.73 0.38
CA GLY A 390 32.13 -8.10 1.17
C GLY A 390 33.41 -8.14 0.34
N GLY A 391 34.30 -9.08 0.68
CA GLY A 391 35.59 -9.26 0.02
C GLY A 391 36.70 -9.70 0.98
N THR A 392 37.83 -10.12 0.41
CA THR A 392 39.03 -10.51 1.16
C THR A 392 39.53 -9.33 1.99
N GLY A 393 39.57 -9.49 3.31
CA GLY A 393 40.04 -8.46 4.24
C GLY A 393 38.93 -7.64 4.90
N LYS A 394 37.72 -7.62 4.32
CA LYS A 394 36.60 -6.90 4.92
C LYS A 394 36.05 -7.63 6.13
N ARG A 395 36.32 -7.11 7.32
CA ARG A 395 36.05 -7.75 8.61
C ARG A 395 35.39 -6.82 9.61
N HIS A 396 35.10 -5.57 9.26
CA HIS A 396 34.45 -4.63 10.15
C HIS A 396 33.19 -4.07 9.52
N LEU A 397 32.10 -4.09 10.28
CA LEU A 397 30.84 -3.41 9.95
C LEU A 397 30.78 -2.11 10.73
N TYR A 398 30.77 -0.99 10.01
CA TYR A 398 30.58 0.35 10.54
C TYR A 398 29.15 0.82 10.26
N ILE A 399 28.45 1.33 11.28
CA ILE A 399 27.08 1.83 11.16
C ILE A 399 26.97 3.15 11.90
N LYS A 400 26.38 4.16 11.25
CA LYS A 400 26.07 5.46 11.82
C LYS A 400 24.60 5.79 11.62
N GLY A 401 23.95 6.22 12.69
CA GLY A 401 22.53 6.49 12.68
C GLY A 401 22.01 7.19 13.92
N ILE A 402 20.69 7.27 14.04
CA ILE A 402 19.95 7.90 15.12
C ILE A 402 18.86 6.95 15.60
N LEU A 403 18.73 6.81 16.92
CA LEU A 403 17.58 6.19 17.56
C LEU A 403 16.61 7.27 18.07
N PRO A 404 15.30 7.14 17.81
CA PRO A 404 14.31 8.07 18.33
C PRO A 404 14.20 7.97 19.86
N SER A 405 13.58 8.98 20.48
CA SER A 405 13.18 8.94 21.89
C SER A 405 11.70 8.60 22.03
N PHE A 406 11.35 8.08 23.21
CA PHE A 406 9.98 7.76 23.58
C PHE A 406 9.64 8.51 24.87
N PRO A 407 8.60 9.36 24.88
CA PRO A 407 8.19 10.09 26.09
C PRO A 407 7.74 9.18 27.23
N ASP A 408 7.16 8.02 26.90
CA ASP A 408 6.35 7.21 27.82
C ASP A 408 6.94 5.83 28.17
N SER A 409 8.22 5.54 27.90
CA SER A 409 8.72 4.16 28.03
C SER A 409 10.19 3.99 28.44
N ASP A 410 10.54 2.72 28.69
CA ASP A 410 11.91 2.17 28.79
C ASP A 410 12.76 2.38 27.51
N GLY A 411 12.43 3.36 26.67
CA GLY A 411 13.15 3.63 25.43
C GLY A 411 12.85 2.67 24.27
N VAL A 412 13.82 2.53 23.38
CA VAL A 412 13.80 1.62 22.21
C VAL A 412 15.10 0.84 22.12
N ARG A 413 15.02 -0.41 21.68
CA ARG A 413 16.18 -1.27 21.45
C ARG A 413 16.27 -1.67 19.98
N LEU A 414 17.35 -1.29 19.32
CA LEU A 414 17.73 -1.72 17.99
C LEU A 414 18.65 -2.95 18.08
N SER A 415 18.21 -4.05 17.49
CA SER A 415 19.02 -5.25 17.29
C SER A 415 19.49 -5.32 15.84
N ILE A 416 20.74 -5.72 15.64
CA ILE A 416 21.41 -5.75 14.34
C ILE A 416 21.99 -7.14 14.14
N TRP A 417 21.65 -7.76 13.00
CA TRP A 417 22.17 -9.05 12.58
C TRP A 417 22.98 -8.92 11.31
N CYS A 418 24.00 -9.76 11.16
CA CYS A 418 24.75 -9.96 9.94
C CYS A 418 24.77 -11.47 9.62
N ASN A 419 24.22 -11.87 8.48
CA ASN A 419 24.12 -13.28 8.06
C ASN A 419 23.61 -14.18 9.22
N ASP A 420 22.45 -13.82 9.78
CA ASP A 420 21.73 -14.50 10.88
C ASP A 420 22.40 -14.50 12.26
N ARG A 421 23.56 -13.86 12.41
CA ARG A 421 24.20 -13.66 13.72
C ARG A 421 23.97 -12.26 14.25
N THR A 422 23.51 -12.16 15.49
CA THR A 422 23.42 -10.87 16.18
C THR A 422 24.83 -10.29 16.32
N VAL A 423 25.08 -9.12 15.75
CA VAL A 423 26.37 -8.43 15.82
C VAL A 423 26.36 -7.28 16.81
N ALA A 424 25.20 -6.66 17.04
CA ALA A 424 25.06 -5.60 18.03
C ALA A 424 23.61 -5.43 18.49
N THR A 425 23.49 -4.85 19.68
CA THR A 425 22.24 -4.34 20.22
C THR A 425 22.51 -2.98 20.84
N ILE A 426 21.75 -1.96 20.43
CA ILE A 426 21.86 -0.58 20.91
C ILE A 426 20.51 -0.19 21.48
N ALA A 427 20.48 0.52 22.59
CA ALA A 427 19.24 1.05 23.15
C ALA A 427 19.32 2.56 23.34
N ASN A 428 18.17 3.23 23.21
CA ASN A 428 18.01 4.61 23.64
C ASN A 428 16.94 4.68 24.72
N HIS A 429 17.34 4.97 25.96
CA HIS A 429 16.46 5.11 27.12
C HIS A 429 16.21 6.59 27.50
N SER A 430 16.76 7.55 26.75
CA SER A 430 16.59 8.97 27.05
C SER A 430 15.33 9.55 26.39
N SER A 431 14.90 10.69 26.93
CA SER A 431 13.85 11.53 26.37
C SER A 431 14.26 12.28 25.09
N GLU A 432 15.53 12.18 24.70
CA GLU A 432 16.10 12.85 23.51
C GLU A 432 16.57 11.84 22.47
N GLN A 433 16.56 12.24 21.20
CA GLN A 433 17.11 11.41 20.13
C GLN A 433 18.60 11.14 20.38
N ARG A 434 19.03 9.90 20.14
CA ARG A 434 20.41 9.47 20.38
C ARG A 434 21.09 9.11 19.07
N GLY A 435 22.10 9.89 18.68
CA GLY A 435 23.04 9.49 17.64
C GLY A 435 23.91 8.32 18.09
N PHE A 436 24.26 7.42 17.17
CA PHE A 436 25.18 6.32 17.44
C PHE A 436 26.17 6.10 16.28
N GLU A 437 27.37 5.67 16.66
CA GLU A 437 28.38 5.14 15.75
C GLU A 437 28.85 3.79 16.29
N LEU A 438 28.72 2.75 15.48
CA LEU A 438 29.00 1.38 15.84
C LEU A 438 30.06 0.83 14.89
N SER A 439 31.08 0.17 15.44
CA SER A 439 32.06 -0.60 14.68
C SER A 439 32.14 -2.01 15.28
N VAL A 440 31.74 -3.02 14.52
CA VAL A 440 31.73 -4.43 14.99
C VAL A 440 32.60 -5.27 14.08
N ARG A 441 33.38 -6.17 14.68
CA ARG A 441 34.10 -7.19 13.93
C ARG A 441 33.12 -8.27 13.44
N LEU A 442 33.10 -8.48 12.14
CA LEU A 442 32.31 -9.52 11.50
C LEU A 442 32.92 -10.90 11.78
N PRO A 443 32.09 -11.92 12.03
CA PRO A 443 32.55 -13.24 12.46
C PRO A 443 33.31 -13.99 11.36
N GLU A 444 32.99 -13.71 10.10
CA GLU A 444 33.57 -14.36 8.93
C GLU A 444 33.66 -13.39 7.75
N THR A 445 34.53 -13.71 6.81
CA THR A 445 34.59 -13.01 5.53
C THR A 445 33.61 -13.68 4.57
N ALA A 446 32.67 -12.91 4.05
CA ALA A 446 31.71 -13.36 3.05
C ALA A 446 31.81 -12.50 1.78
N PRO A 447 31.39 -13.01 0.61
CA PRO A 447 31.25 -12.18 -0.59
C PRO A 447 30.14 -11.14 -0.43
N LEU A 448 29.12 -11.43 0.37
CA LEU A 448 27.98 -10.57 0.67
C LEU A 448 27.68 -10.59 2.17
N PHE A 449 27.27 -9.45 2.69
CA PHE A 449 26.79 -9.30 4.05
C PHE A 449 25.35 -8.81 4.04
N TYR A 450 24.46 -9.65 4.56
CA TYR A 450 23.06 -9.34 4.75
C TYR A 450 22.87 -8.76 6.15
N ILE A 451 22.61 -7.46 6.21
CA ILE A 451 22.42 -6.74 7.47
C ILE A 451 20.94 -6.58 7.71
N ARG A 452 20.45 -7.14 8.83
CA ARG A 452 19.07 -6.96 9.28
C ARG A 452 19.04 -6.07 10.50
N PHE A 453 17.99 -5.28 10.58
CA PHE A 453 17.70 -4.39 11.69
C PHE A 453 16.30 -4.69 12.20
N ALA A 454 16.13 -4.68 13.51
CA ALA A 454 14.81 -4.69 14.11
C ALA A 454 14.79 -3.86 15.39
N THR A 455 13.80 -3.00 15.53
CA THR A 455 13.47 -2.42 16.83
C THR A 455 12.40 -3.25 17.53
N ASP A 456 12.46 -3.28 18.86
CA ASP A 456 11.43 -3.90 19.69
C ASP A 456 10.07 -3.19 19.58
N ARG A 457 10.07 -1.90 19.26
CA ARG A 457 8.89 -1.11 18.94
C ARG A 457 9.20 0.00 17.91
N PRO A 458 8.21 0.39 17.07
CA PRO A 458 8.32 1.58 16.23
C PRO A 458 7.92 2.85 17.00
N TYR A 459 8.40 4.02 16.56
CA TYR A 459 7.94 5.34 16.96
C TYR A 459 6.93 5.87 15.92
N ARG A 460 5.70 6.17 16.34
CA ARG A 460 4.69 6.80 15.49
C ARG A 460 4.49 8.25 15.95
N PRO A 461 4.96 9.26 15.21
CA PRO A 461 4.84 10.67 15.64
C PRO A 461 3.39 11.08 15.92
N SER A 462 2.43 10.58 15.14
CA SER A 462 0.99 10.81 15.34
C SER A 462 0.42 10.37 16.69
N ALA A 463 1.04 9.40 17.36
CA ALA A 463 0.66 9.03 18.73
C ALA A 463 0.96 10.16 19.74
N TYR A 464 1.80 11.13 19.36
CA TYR A 464 2.26 12.24 20.19
C TYR A 464 1.85 13.61 19.63
N GLY A 465 0.85 13.66 18.75
CA GLY A 465 0.28 14.91 18.25
C GLY A 465 0.98 15.54 17.05
N PHE A 466 1.88 14.82 16.37
CA PHE A 466 2.44 15.24 15.07
C PHE A 466 1.63 14.69 13.90
N ASP A 467 1.72 15.31 12.71
CA ASP A 467 0.97 14.87 11.53
C ASP A 467 1.56 13.61 10.85
N ASP A 468 2.80 13.22 11.18
CA ASP A 468 3.46 12.07 10.59
C ASP A 468 2.91 10.74 11.16
N VAL A 469 2.27 9.97 10.31
CA VAL A 469 1.63 8.68 10.63
C VAL A 469 2.54 7.47 10.43
N ARG A 470 3.79 7.66 9.97
CA ARG A 470 4.73 6.57 9.69
C ARG A 470 5.23 5.89 10.96
N GLU A 471 5.67 4.65 10.80
CA GLU A 471 6.36 3.86 11.83
C GLU A 471 7.88 4.05 11.72
N LEU A 472 8.39 5.10 12.35
CA LEU A 472 9.81 5.45 12.32
C LEU A 472 10.55 4.64 13.40
N SER A 473 11.52 3.81 13.00
CA SER A 473 12.19 2.90 13.95
C SER A 473 13.60 3.35 14.30
N PHE A 474 14.48 3.44 13.31
CA PHE A 474 15.75 4.14 13.43
C PHE A 474 16.08 4.85 12.12
N ALA A 475 16.96 5.82 12.21
CA ALA A 475 17.44 6.60 11.08
C ALA A 475 18.87 6.17 10.75
N LEU A 476 19.13 5.74 9.53
CA LEU A 476 20.46 5.41 9.03
C LEU A 476 21.04 6.60 8.28
N SER A 477 22.27 7.01 8.60
CA SER A 477 23.01 7.98 7.78
C SER A 477 24.06 7.29 6.92
N HIS A 478 24.73 6.27 7.45
CA HIS A 478 25.79 5.55 6.74
C HIS A 478 25.99 4.13 7.28
N ILE A 479 26.27 3.18 6.38
CA ILE A 479 26.70 1.84 6.73
C ILE A 479 27.79 1.37 5.77
N GLU A 480 28.81 0.69 6.27
CA GLU A 480 29.93 0.24 5.46
C GLU A 480 30.57 -1.04 6.03
N VAL A 481 30.99 -1.94 5.13
CA VAL A 481 31.87 -3.07 5.44
C VAL A 481 33.28 -2.73 4.99
N LYS A 482 34.23 -2.68 5.94
CA LYS A 482 35.66 -2.39 5.72
C LYS A 482 36.55 -3.59 5.94
#